data_AF-A0A8X6VS43-F1
#
_entry.id   AF-A0A8X6VS43-F1
#
_cell.length_a   1.000
_cell.length_b   1.000
_cell.length_c   1.000
_cell.angle_alpha   90.00
_cell.angle_beta   90.00
_cell.angle_gamma   90.00
#
_symmetry.space_group_name_H-M   'P 1'
#
loop_
_entity.id
_entity.type
_entity.pdbx_description
1 polymer ?
#
loop_
_entity_poly.entity_id
_entity_poly.type
_entity_poly.pdbx_seq_one_letter_code
_entity_poly.pdbx_strand_id
1 'polypeptide(L)'
;MKCFMYSIEWQKRGLPHVHLLLWLMEKLRPNQIEEIISAEIPNLETDRKLYDTVTKNMIPGPCGVLNPSSLCMKDGKCTKKYPRGLLKDTKTKYRVYPLYRCRAPEDGGHTLAQKTRSGIQEILVDNSWIVPYSPLLSKIFN
;
A
#
# COMPACT_ATOMS: atom_id res chain seq x y z
N MET A 1 24.83 -5.04 -0.22
CA MET A 1 23.87 -6.03 0.33
C MET A 1 24.68 -7.07 1.10
N LYS A 2 24.35 -7.37 2.36
CA LYS A 2 25.09 -8.38 3.17
C LYS A 2 24.53 -9.79 3.02
N CYS A 3 23.21 -9.89 3.02
CA CYS A 3 22.49 -11.16 3.00
C CYS A 3 21.06 -10.91 2.50
N PHE A 4 20.43 -11.94 1.95
CA PHE A 4 19.00 -11.95 1.68
C PHE A 4 18.43 -13.33 2.05
N MET A 5 17.16 -13.36 2.44
CA MET A 5 16.40 -14.56 2.67
C MET A 5 15.05 -14.40 1.98
N TYR A 6 14.54 -15.45 1.36
CA TYR A 6 13.19 -15.44 0.83
C TYR A 6 12.47 -16.75 1.13
N SER A 7 11.16 -16.66 1.29
CA SER A 7 10.26 -17.82 1.32
C SER A 7 9.12 -17.61 0.34
N ILE A 8 8.65 -18.71 -0.25
CA ILE A 8 7.47 -18.75 -1.11
C ILE A 8 6.42 -19.57 -0.39
N GLU A 9 5.27 -18.97 -0.13
CA GLU A 9 4.15 -19.59 0.54
C GLU A 9 2.91 -19.52 -0.35
N TRP A 10 2.09 -20.57 -0.34
CA TRP A 10 0.83 -20.58 -1.07
C TRP A 10 -0.27 -20.05 -0.16
N GLN A 11 -0.88 -18.92 -0.54
CA GLN A 11 -2.01 -18.37 0.21
C GLN A 11 -3.22 -19.31 0.13
N LYS A 12 -4.19 -19.16 1.05
CA LYS A 12 -5.44 -19.96 1.11
C LYS A 12 -6.26 -20.00 -0.20
N ARG A 13 -5.92 -19.16 -1.18
CA ARG A 13 -6.55 -19.08 -2.51
C ARG A 13 -5.66 -19.65 -3.63
N GLY A 14 -4.61 -20.38 -3.29
CA GLY A 14 -3.71 -21.02 -4.25
C GLY A 14 -2.82 -20.06 -5.02
N LEU A 15 -2.63 -18.83 -4.57
CA LEU A 15 -1.68 -17.89 -5.18
C LEU A 15 -0.34 -17.92 -4.45
N PRO A 16 0.80 -17.97 -5.15
CA PRO A 16 2.10 -17.88 -4.54
C PRO A 16 2.33 -16.48 -3.97
N HIS A 17 2.88 -16.41 -2.77
CA HIS A 17 3.22 -15.20 -2.04
C HIS A 17 4.67 -15.28 -1.59
N VAL A 18 5.44 -14.23 -1.88
CA VAL A 18 6.86 -14.16 -1.56
C VAL A 18 7.06 -13.30 -0.32
N HIS A 19 7.76 -13.84 0.67
CA HIS A 19 8.37 -13.04 1.73
C HIS A 19 9.84 -12.80 1.35
N LEU A 20 10.25 -11.54 1.23
CA LEU A 20 11.64 -11.16 0.93
C LEU A 20 12.22 -10.36 2.09
N LEU A 21 13.33 -10.82 2.66
CA LEU A 21 14.05 -10.13 3.73
C LEU A 21 15.46 -9.78 3.25
N LEU A 22 15.80 -8.50 3.27
CA LEU A 22 17.07 -7.97 2.80
C LEU A 22 17.85 -7.34 3.96
N TRP A 23 19.10 -7.75 4.18
CA TRP A 23 20.01 -7.11 5.12
C TRP A 23 20.96 -6.18 4.37
N LEU A 24 20.79 -4.89 4.63
CA LEU A 24 21.60 -3.84 4.02
C LEU A 24 22.86 -3.57 4.86
N MET A 25 23.97 -3.22 4.19
CA MET A 25 25.21 -2.83 4.85
C MET A 25 25.01 -1.54 5.65
N GLU A 26 24.32 -0.60 5.01
CA GLU A 26 24.02 0.72 5.52
C GLU A 26 22.50 0.87 5.67
N LYS A 27 22.11 1.64 6.69
CA LYS A 27 20.71 1.97 6.90
C LYS A 27 20.25 2.95 5.83
N LEU A 28 19.14 2.65 5.17
CA LEU A 28 18.51 3.57 4.22
C LEU A 28 18.03 4.84 4.92
N ARG A 29 18.28 5.97 4.27
CA ARG A 29 17.66 7.25 4.60
C ARG A 29 16.21 7.28 4.10
N PRO A 30 15.31 8.09 4.68
CA PRO A 30 13.91 8.14 4.27
C PRO A 30 13.69 8.34 2.76
N ASN A 31 14.43 9.25 2.13
CA ASN A 31 14.34 9.49 0.68
C ASN A 31 14.71 8.25 -0.17
N GLN A 32 15.67 7.43 0.28
CA GLN A 32 16.03 6.19 -0.41
C GLN A 32 14.95 5.11 -0.23
N ILE A 33 14.19 5.14 0.86
CA ILE A 33 13.05 4.23 1.06
C ILE A 33 11.94 4.60 0.08
N GLU A 34 11.71 5.89 -0.17
CA GLU A 34 10.70 6.39 -1.09
C GLU A 34 10.94 6.00 -2.56
N GLU A 35 12.20 5.77 -2.93
CA GLU A 35 12.58 5.23 -4.24
C GLU A 35 12.18 3.76 -4.42
N ILE A 36 12.05 3.00 -3.32
CA ILE A 36 11.85 1.55 -3.32
C ILE A 36 10.39 1.19 -3.01
N ILE A 37 9.78 1.91 -2.08
CA ILE A 37 8.43 1.68 -1.56
C ILE A 37 7.61 2.95 -1.70
N SER A 38 6.42 2.80 -2.28
CA SER A 38 5.41 3.84 -2.39
C SER A 38 4.13 3.42 -1.66
N ALA A 39 3.45 4.38 -1.05
CA ALA A 39 2.09 4.21 -0.55
C ALA A 39 1.14 5.22 -1.21
N GLU A 40 1.42 5.58 -2.46
CA GLU A 40 0.66 6.56 -3.23
C GLU A 40 0.01 5.93 -4.46
N ILE A 41 -1.14 6.46 -4.86
CA ILE A 41 -1.78 6.18 -6.14
C ILE A 41 -0.85 6.70 -7.25
N PRO A 42 -0.36 5.84 -8.17
CA PRO A 42 0.47 6.25 -9.29
C PRO A 42 -0.20 7.31 -10.16
N ASN A 43 0.56 8.03 -10.98
CA ASN A 43 -0.04 8.90 -11.98
C ASN A 43 -0.42 8.09 -13.23
N LEU A 44 -1.70 8.15 -13.61
CA LEU A 44 -2.28 7.42 -14.73
C LEU A 44 -1.63 7.74 -16.08
N GLU A 45 -1.20 8.98 -16.29
CA GLU A 45 -0.62 9.46 -17.54
C GLU A 45 0.83 9.01 -17.68
N THR A 46 1.58 8.99 -16.57
CA THR A 46 3.02 8.65 -16.58
C THR A 46 3.31 7.15 -16.55
N ASP A 47 2.50 6.36 -15.82
CA ASP A 47 2.73 4.91 -15.67
C ASP A 47 1.39 4.19 -15.51
N ARG A 48 0.65 4.06 -16.62
CA ARG A 48 -0.66 3.39 -16.65
C ARG A 48 -0.60 1.94 -16.17
N LYS A 49 0.47 1.19 -16.51
CA LYS A 49 0.60 -0.22 -16.08
C LYS A 49 0.67 -0.31 -14.55
N LEU A 50 1.48 0.54 -13.92
CA LEU A 50 1.56 0.58 -12.47
C LEU A 50 0.25 1.09 -11.84
N TYR A 51 -0.38 2.11 -12.45
CA TYR A 51 -1.69 2.61 -12.00
C TYR A 51 -2.73 1.49 -11.94
N ASP A 52 -2.93 0.77 -13.06
CA ASP A 52 -3.92 -0.30 -13.15
C ASP A 52 -3.61 -1.42 -12.14
N THR A 53 -2.33 -1.73 -11.95
CA THR A 53 -1.87 -2.72 -10.96
C THR A 53 -2.20 -2.31 -9.53
N VAL A 54 -1.85 -1.08 -9.15
CA VAL A 54 -2.00 -0.59 -7.78
C VAL A 54 -3.46 -0.37 -7.44
N THR A 55 -4.24 0.22 -8.35
CA THR A 55 -5.67 0.48 -8.11
C THR A 55 -6.50 -0.79 -8.02
N LYS A 56 -6.12 -1.85 -8.75
CA LYS A 56 -6.75 -3.16 -8.67
C LYS A 56 -6.39 -3.94 -7.41
N ASN A 57 -5.11 -3.92 -7.00
CA ASN A 57 -4.59 -4.88 -6.02
C ASN A 57 -4.20 -4.28 -4.67
N MET A 58 -3.83 -2.99 -4.62
CA MET A 58 -3.27 -2.34 -3.44
C MET A 58 -4.27 -1.42 -2.72
N ILE A 59 -5.52 -1.37 -3.18
CA ILE A 59 -6.60 -0.70 -2.47
C ILE A 59 -7.43 -1.78 -1.76
N PRO A 60 -7.42 -1.84 -0.41
CA PRO A 60 -8.26 -2.75 0.32
C PRO A 60 -9.73 -2.36 0.10
N GLY A 61 -10.62 -3.35 0.17
CA GLY A 61 -12.05 -3.06 0.15
C GLY A 61 -12.46 -2.16 1.32
N PRO A 62 -13.60 -1.45 1.21
CA PRO A 62 -14.08 -0.57 2.27
C PRO A 62 -14.17 -1.32 3.60
N CYS A 63 -13.85 -0.59 4.67
CA CYS A 63 -13.93 -1.04 6.05
C CYS A 63 -14.24 0.15 6.97
N GLY A 64 -14.35 -0.09 8.27
CA GLY A 64 -14.72 0.94 9.23
C GLY A 64 -16.20 1.27 9.10
N VAL A 65 -16.52 2.56 9.15
CA VAL A 65 -17.91 3.04 9.00
C VAL A 65 -18.48 2.70 7.62
N LEU A 66 -17.65 2.71 6.57
CA LEU A 66 -18.07 2.39 5.20
C LEU A 66 -18.48 0.92 5.03
N ASN A 67 -17.91 0.02 5.84
CA ASN A 67 -18.29 -1.38 5.84
C ASN A 67 -17.89 -2.07 7.17
N PRO A 68 -18.79 -2.03 8.17
CA PRO A 68 -18.55 -2.67 9.46
C PRO A 68 -18.45 -4.20 9.38
N SER A 69 -18.97 -4.82 8.31
CA SER A 69 -18.95 -6.27 8.09
C SER A 69 -17.66 -6.80 7.47
N SER A 70 -16.71 -5.92 7.13
CA SER A 70 -15.45 -6.32 6.51
C SER A 70 -14.65 -7.24 7.44
N LEU A 71 -13.98 -8.27 6.89
CA LEU A 71 -13.23 -9.28 7.65
C LEU A 71 -12.12 -8.71 8.55
N CYS A 72 -11.65 -7.49 8.26
CA CYS A 72 -10.66 -6.81 9.09
C CYS A 72 -11.27 -6.12 10.33
N MET A 73 -12.58 -6.03 10.45
CA MET A 73 -13.27 -5.38 11.55
C MET A 73 -13.32 -6.30 12.78
N LYS A 74 -12.90 -5.78 13.92
CA LYS A 74 -13.01 -6.44 15.23
C LYS A 74 -13.37 -5.39 16.27
N ASP A 75 -14.38 -5.65 17.09
CA ASP A 75 -14.85 -4.73 18.15
C ASP A 75 -15.12 -3.30 17.62
N GLY A 76 -15.73 -3.21 16.43
CA GLY A 76 -16.03 -1.94 15.75
C GLY A 76 -14.82 -1.21 15.15
N LYS A 77 -13.61 -1.76 15.22
CA LYS A 77 -12.37 -1.13 14.73
C LYS A 77 -11.72 -1.95 13.62
N CYS A 78 -11.16 -1.25 12.63
CA CYS A 78 -10.36 -1.89 11.59
C CYS A 78 -9.00 -2.33 12.16
N THR A 79 -8.76 -3.64 12.25
CA THR A 79 -7.49 -4.21 12.74
C THR A 79 -6.30 -3.87 11.83
N LYS A 80 -6.55 -3.55 10.57
CA LYS A 80 -5.53 -3.15 9.58
C LYS A 80 -5.25 -1.64 9.59
N LYS A 81 -5.99 -0.85 10.39
CA LYS A 81 -5.81 0.59 10.58
C LYS A 81 -5.97 1.41 9.29
N TYR A 82 -6.96 1.05 8.47
CA TYR A 82 -7.37 1.85 7.31
C TYR A 82 -8.58 2.73 7.67
N PRO A 83 -8.67 3.95 7.11
CA PRO A 83 -7.61 4.64 6.34
C PRO A 83 -6.37 4.97 7.21
N ARG A 84 -5.18 5.00 6.61
CA ARG A 84 -3.93 5.37 7.29
C ARG A 84 -3.79 6.89 7.41
N GLY A 85 -2.92 7.36 8.31
CA GLY A 85 -2.60 8.78 8.36
C GLY A 85 -1.83 9.22 7.11
N LEU A 86 -2.23 10.35 6.54
CA LEU A 86 -1.51 11.02 5.45
C LEU A 86 -0.22 11.64 5.99
N LEU A 87 0.87 11.52 5.22
CA LEU A 87 2.20 11.97 5.59
C LEU A 87 2.93 12.52 4.36
N LYS A 88 3.45 13.74 4.47
CA LYS A 88 4.20 14.39 3.40
C LYS A 88 5.54 13.72 3.08
N ASP A 89 6.16 13.11 4.08
CA ASP A 89 7.48 12.48 4.00
C ASP A 89 7.53 11.18 4.81
N THR A 90 8.41 10.26 4.39
CA THR A 90 8.67 9.02 5.11
C THR A 90 9.34 9.31 6.45
N LYS A 91 8.82 8.71 7.52
CA LYS A 91 9.36 8.86 8.89
C LYS A 91 9.90 7.51 9.37
N THR A 92 11.20 7.46 9.65
CA THR A 92 11.83 6.29 10.29
C THR A 92 12.06 6.57 11.77
N LYS A 93 11.74 5.62 12.65
CA LYS A 93 12.09 5.64 14.08
C LYS A 93 12.93 4.42 14.44
N TYR A 94 13.75 4.51 15.48
CA TYR A 94 14.58 3.38 15.94
C TYR A 94 13.69 2.20 16.37
N ARG A 95 13.97 1.00 15.84
CA ARG A 95 13.24 -0.26 16.11
C ARG A 95 11.73 -0.26 15.81
N VAL A 96 11.25 0.68 15.00
CA VAL A 96 9.84 0.72 14.56
C VAL A 96 9.80 0.67 13.04
N TYR A 97 8.78 0.02 12.49
CA TYR A 97 8.52 0.05 11.05
C TYR A 97 8.46 1.49 10.53
N PRO A 98 9.02 1.77 9.34
CA PRO A 98 8.88 3.07 8.71
C PRO A 98 7.41 3.43 8.53
N LEU A 99 7.07 4.70 8.76
CA LEU A 99 5.82 5.29 8.31
C LEU A 99 6.10 5.86 6.93
N TYR A 100 5.54 5.23 5.89
CA TYR A 100 5.77 5.65 4.51
C TYR A 100 5.06 6.96 4.20
N ARG A 101 5.68 7.73 3.30
CA ARG A 101 5.07 8.88 2.65
C ARG A 101 3.75 8.49 1.97
N CYS A 102 2.72 9.27 2.24
CA CYS A 102 1.35 9.07 1.81
C CYS A 102 0.71 10.46 1.68
N ARG A 103 1.02 11.18 0.60
CA ARG A 103 0.66 12.61 0.48
C ARG A 103 -0.85 12.82 0.43
N ALA A 104 -1.31 13.86 1.12
CA ALA A 104 -2.65 14.37 1.00
C ALA A 104 -2.87 15.02 -0.38
N PRO A 105 -4.12 15.16 -0.87
CA PRO A 105 -4.40 15.82 -2.14
C PRO A 105 -3.81 17.23 -2.25
N GLU A 106 -3.86 18.01 -1.17
CA GLU A 106 -3.26 19.36 -1.08
C GLU A 106 -1.72 19.37 -1.20
N ASP A 107 -1.06 18.24 -0.92
CA ASP A 107 0.39 18.04 -1.09
C ASP A 107 0.75 17.37 -2.43
N GLY A 108 -0.21 17.26 -3.36
CA GLY A 108 -0.03 16.59 -4.65
C GLY A 108 -0.23 15.08 -4.61
N GLY A 109 -0.95 14.56 -3.61
CA GLY A 109 -1.48 13.19 -3.63
C GLY A 109 -2.63 13.06 -4.63
N HIS A 110 -2.81 11.88 -5.22
CA HIS A 110 -3.94 11.64 -6.12
C HIS A 110 -5.15 11.07 -5.38
N THR A 111 -6.31 11.21 -6.01
CA THR A 111 -7.55 10.55 -5.60
C THR A 111 -8.14 9.79 -6.79
N LEU A 112 -9.01 8.82 -6.49
CA LEU A 112 -9.77 8.09 -7.50
C LEU A 112 -11.13 7.68 -6.96
N ALA A 113 -12.12 7.60 -7.84
CA ALA A 113 -13.41 7.00 -7.51
C ALA A 113 -13.32 5.47 -7.64
N GLN A 114 -13.51 4.75 -6.55
CA GLN A 114 -13.54 3.29 -6.55
C GLN A 114 -14.98 2.80 -6.37
N LYS A 115 -15.45 1.94 -7.28
CA LYS A 115 -16.72 1.24 -7.10
C LYS A 115 -16.60 0.22 -5.98
N THR A 116 -17.59 0.19 -5.09
CA THR A 116 -17.70 -0.87 -4.09
C THR A 116 -17.92 -2.22 -4.77
N ARG A 117 -17.66 -3.32 -4.04
CA ARG A 117 -17.87 -4.67 -4.59
C ARG A 117 -19.32 -4.95 -5.02
N SER A 118 -20.29 -4.26 -4.44
CA SER A 118 -21.70 -4.36 -4.87
C SER A 118 -21.99 -3.58 -6.16
N GLY A 119 -21.09 -2.68 -6.59
CA GLY A 119 -21.25 -1.83 -7.76
C GLY A 119 -22.25 -0.68 -7.57
N ILE A 120 -22.88 -0.58 -6.40
CA ILE A 120 -23.99 0.36 -6.12
C ILE A 120 -23.47 1.75 -5.73
N GLN A 121 -22.26 1.83 -5.16
CA GLN A 121 -21.71 3.07 -4.64
C GLN A 121 -20.28 3.27 -5.13
N GLU A 122 -19.95 4.52 -5.47
CA GLU A 122 -18.57 4.96 -5.65
C GLU A 122 -18.09 5.65 -4.38
N ILE A 123 -16.91 5.27 -3.92
CA ILE A 123 -16.21 5.91 -2.81
C ILE A 123 -15.01 6.68 -3.37
N LEU A 124 -14.83 7.92 -2.93
CA LEU A 124 -13.61 8.66 -3.22
C LEU A 124 -12.49 8.12 -2.34
N VAL A 125 -11.43 7.63 -2.98
CA VAL A 125 -10.27 7.02 -2.35
C VAL A 125 -9.06 7.91 -2.60
N ASP A 126 -8.33 8.23 -1.54
CA ASP A 126 -7.04 8.91 -1.60
C ASP A 126 -5.90 7.95 -1.22
N ASN A 127 -4.69 8.47 -1.10
CA ASN A 127 -3.51 7.69 -0.74
C ASN A 127 -3.65 6.98 0.64
N SER A 128 -4.52 7.45 1.55
CA SER A 128 -4.66 6.86 2.89
C SER A 128 -5.12 5.40 2.86
N TRP A 129 -5.72 4.96 1.76
CA TRP A 129 -6.19 3.60 1.57
C TRP A 129 -5.14 2.70 0.90
N ILE A 130 -4.03 3.23 0.40
CA ILE A 130 -3.05 2.44 -0.34
C ILE A 130 -2.24 1.56 0.62
N VAL A 131 -2.19 0.27 0.29
CA VAL A 131 -1.23 -0.67 0.86
C VAL A 131 0.14 -0.33 0.27
N PRO A 132 1.18 -0.09 1.10
CA PRO A 132 2.53 0.17 0.59
C PRO A 132 3.01 -0.95 -0.34
N TYR A 133 3.58 -0.58 -1.47
CA TYR A 133 4.03 -1.49 -2.53
C TYR A 133 5.39 -1.07 -3.08
N SER A 134 6.08 -1.98 -3.77
CA SER A 134 7.26 -1.64 -4.55
C SER A 134 6.87 -1.39 -6.01
N PRO A 135 7.04 -0.18 -6.56
CA PRO A 135 6.72 0.11 -7.96
C PRO A 135 7.40 -0.85 -8.95
N LEU A 136 8.64 -1.24 -8.66
CA LEU A 136 9.42 -2.16 -9.48
C LEU A 136 8.79 -3.57 -9.49
N LEU A 137 8.58 -4.16 -8.32
CA LEU A 137 8.07 -5.53 -8.22
C LEU A 137 6.61 -5.61 -8.69
N SER A 138 5.79 -4.60 -8.39
CA SER A 138 4.42 -4.52 -8.89
C SER A 138 4.35 -4.53 -10.41
N LYS A 139 5.32 -3.91 -11.12
CA LYS A 139 5.35 -3.93 -12.59
C LYS A 139 5.83 -5.25 -13.19
N ILE A 140 6.67 -5.98 -12.47
CA ILE A 140 7.27 -7.23 -12.93
C ILE A 140 6.28 -8.40 -12.78
N PHE A 141 5.56 -8.46 -11.66
CA PHE A 141 4.78 -9.64 -11.27
C PHE A 141 3.26 -9.49 -11.39
N ASN A 142 2.78 -8.48 -12.13
CA ASN A 142 1.35 -8.19 -12.28
C ASN A 142 0.89 -8.15 -13.74
#